data_AF-A0A3C1VBB2-F1
#
_entry.id   AF-A0A3C1VBB2-F1
#
_cell.length_a   1.000
_cell.length_b   1.000
_cell.length_c   1.000
_cell.angle_alpha   90.00
_cell.angle_beta   90.00
_cell.angle_gamma   90.00
#
_symmetry.space_group_name_H-M   'P 1'
#
loop_
_entity.id
_entity.type
_entity.pdbx_description
1 polymer ?
#
loop_
_entity_poly.entity_id
_entity_poly.type
_entity_poly.pdbx_seq_one_letter_code
_entity_poly.pdbx_strand_id
1 'polypeptide(L)' 'MKTEDRYLKFVMWSEEDRCYVGHCPDLFPWGGVCHGSTEEETFHQLCVLAREEVEELRHAGKELPAPGTRPMREAVLV' A
#
# COMPACT_ATOMS: atom_id res chain seq x y z
N MET A 1 -8.60 7.41 13.50
CA MET A 1 -7.97 6.57 12.47
C MET A 1 -8.74 6.75 11.19
N LYS A 2 -8.05 7.06 10.11
CA LYS A 2 -8.64 7.11 8.77
C LYS A 2 -8.84 5.68 8.27
N THR A 3 -9.61 5.51 7.20
CA THR A 3 -9.98 4.17 6.75
C THR A 3 -8.81 3.47 6.09
N GLU A 4 -8.02 4.21 5.32
CA GLU A 4 -6.81 3.75 4.68
C GLU A 4 -5.73 3.31 5.69
N ASP A 5 -5.77 3.77 6.95
CA ASP A 5 -4.78 3.44 7.99
C ASP A 5 -4.74 1.93 8.32
N ARG A 6 -5.77 1.16 7.95
CA ARG A 6 -5.85 -0.29 8.18
C ARG A 6 -4.98 -1.12 7.23
N TYR A 7 -4.53 -0.53 6.12
CA TYR A 7 -3.79 -1.23 5.08
C TYR A 7 -2.29 -1.00 5.22
N LEU A 8 -1.51 -2.08 5.16
CA LEU A 8 -0.06 -1.99 5.19
C LEU A 8 0.46 -1.27 3.95
N LYS A 9 1.24 -0.22 4.17
CA LYS A 9 1.93 0.55 3.15
C LYS A 9 3.41 0.43 3.39
N PHE A 10 4.17 0.12 2.35
CA PHE A 10 5.62 0.04 2.43
C PHE A 10 6.24 0.50 1.12
N VAL A 11 7.49 0.93 1.20
CA VAL A 11 8.29 1.41 0.06
C VAL A 11 9.55 0.56 0.00
N MET A 12 9.95 0.15 -1.21
CA MET A 12 11.19 -0.59 -1.44
C MET A 12 11.93 -0.04 -2.64
N TRP A 13 13.26 -0.15 -2.65
CA TRP A 13 14.07 0.12 -3.84
C TRP A 13 13.87 -0.98 -4.89
N SER A 14 13.65 -0.60 -6.15
CA SER A 14 13.70 -1.49 -7.32
C SER A 14 15.01 -1.28 -8.06
N GLU A 15 15.83 -2.32 -8.15
CA GLU A 15 17.06 -2.27 -8.97
C GLU A 15 16.76 -2.22 -10.46
N GLU A 16 15.65 -2.82 -10.90
CA GLU A 16 15.21 -2.84 -12.30
C GLU A 16 14.77 -1.44 -12.76
N ASP A 17 13.94 -0.77 -11.95
CA ASP A 17 13.39 0.55 -12.29
C ASP A 17 14.28 1.71 -11.81
N ARG A 18 15.29 1.41 -10.98
CA ARG A 18 16.20 2.36 -10.33
C ARG A 18 15.46 3.49 -9.61
N CYS A 19 14.41 3.14 -8.90
CA CYS A 19 13.61 4.06 -8.10
C CYS A 19 12.96 3.35 -6.92
N TYR A 20 12.38 4.13 -6.01
CA TYR A 20 11.57 3.60 -4.92
C TYR A 20 10.16 3.31 -5.40
N VAL A 21 9.64 2.14 -5.02
CA VAL A 21 8.32 1.64 -5.39
C VAL A 21 7.45 1.54 -4.15
N GLY A 22 6.27 2.15 -4.20
CA GLY A 22 5.26 2.08 -3.16
C GLY A 22 4.32 0.88 -3.34
N HIS A 23 4.02 0.18 -2.25
CA HIS A 23 3.16 -1.00 -2.25
C HIS A 23 2.08 -0.92 -1.17
N CYS A 24 0.88 -1.32 -1.52
CA CYS A 24 -0.24 -1.52 -0.59
C CYS A 24 -1.07 -2.72 -1.09
N PRO A 25 -0.60 -3.97 -0.83
CA PRO A 25 -1.09 -5.16 -1.54
C PRO A 25 -2.58 -5.45 -1.34
N ASP A 26 -3.13 -5.06 -0.19
CA ASP A 26 -4.56 -5.27 0.11
C ASP A 26 -5.47 -4.37 -0.76
N LEU A 27 -4.99 -3.19 -1.20
CA LEU A 27 -5.73 -2.29 -2.10
C LEU A 27 -5.31 -2.47 -3.56
N PHE A 28 -4.01 -2.70 -3.80
CA PHE A 28 -3.42 -2.83 -5.13
C PHE A 28 -2.68 -4.18 -5.23
N PRO A 29 -3.40 -5.29 -5.50
CA PRO A 29 -2.82 -6.63 -5.50
C PRO A 29 -1.90 -6.92 -6.69
N TRP A 30 -1.83 -6.02 -7.66
CA TRP A 30 -1.14 -6.19 -8.95
C TRP A 30 0.34 -5.80 -8.92
N GLY A 31 0.84 -5.22 -7.82
CA GLY A 31 2.25 -4.86 -7.66
C GLY A 31 2.49 -3.47 -7.06
N GLY A 32 3.56 -2.81 -7.51
CA GLY A 32 3.88 -1.43 -7.15
C GLY A 32 2.84 -0.45 -7.72
N VAL A 33 2.42 0.53 -6.91
CA VAL A 33 1.37 1.49 -7.29
C VAL A 33 1.91 2.88 -7.62
N CYS A 34 3.09 3.25 -7.09
CA CYS A 34 3.75 4.51 -7.39
C CYS A 34 5.27 4.39 -7.33
N HIS A 35 5.95 5.33 -7.98
CA HIS A 35 7.40 5.41 -8.06
C HIS A 35 7.88 6.79 -7.59
N GLY A 36 9.03 6.86 -6.92
CA GLY A 36 9.64 8.12 -6.50
C GLY A 36 11.15 8.05 -6.38
N SER A 37 11.78 9.21 -6.25
CA SER A 37 13.24 9.32 -6.17
C SER A 37 13.76 9.11 -4.74
N THR A 38 12.90 9.28 -3.73
CA THR A 38 13.20 9.01 -2.32
C THR A 38 12.10 8.19 -1.66
N GLU A 39 12.40 7.57 -0.51
CA GLU A 39 11.42 6.86 0.30
C GLU A 39 10.23 7.77 0.69
N GLU A 40 10.51 9.01 1.12
CA GLU A 40 9.50 9.93 1.64
C GLU A 40 8.54 10.43 0.57
N GLU A 41 9.06 10.79 -0.62
CA GLU A 41 8.25 11.19 -1.76
C GLU A 41 7.29 10.05 -2.16
N THR A 42 7.85 8.85 -2.29
CA THR A 42 7.10 7.65 -2.68
C THR A 42 6.03 7.32 -1.64
N PHE A 43 6.38 7.39 -0.34
CA PHE A 43 5.44 7.09 0.73
C PHE A 43 4.33 8.14 0.83
N HIS A 44 4.64 9.42 0.58
CA HIS A 44 3.64 10.49 0.52
C HIS A 44 2.61 10.20 -0.59
N GLN A 45 3.10 9.90 -1.81
CA GLN A 45 2.23 9.56 -2.93
C GLN A 45 1.40 8.30 -2.66
N LEU A 46 2.01 7.27 -2.08
CA LEU A 46 1.33 6.04 -1.67
C LEU A 46 0.18 6.31 -0.68
N CYS A 47 0.35 7.25 0.24
CA CYS A 47 -0.69 7.65 1.18
C CYS A 47 -1.86 8.38 0.51
N VAL A 48 -1.61 9.16 -0.55
CA VAL A 48 -2.64 9.81 -1.35
C VAL A 48 -3.44 8.76 -2.11
N LEU A 49 -2.76 7.88 -2.86
CA LEU A 49 -3.40 6.83 -3.67
C LEU A 49 -4.24 5.87 -2.82
N ALA A 50 -3.74 5.45 -1.66
CA ALA A 50 -4.50 4.59 -0.76
C ALA A 50 -5.78 5.26 -0.23
N ARG A 51 -5.80 6.58 -0.06
CA ARG A 51 -7.02 7.31 0.31
C ARG A 51 -7.98 7.38 -0.86
N GLU A 52 -7.49 7.71 -2.05
CA GLU A 52 -8.30 7.82 -3.27
C GLU A 52 -8.99 6.49 -3.58
N GLU A 53 -8.28 5.37 -3.57
CA GLU A 53 -8.86 4.04 -3.82
C GLU A 53 -9.97 3.69 -2.81
N VAL A 54 -9.76 4.01 -1.53
CA VAL A 54 -10.78 3.79 -0.49
C VAL A 54 -12.04 4.62 -0.76
N GLU A 55 -11.88 5.89 -1.15
CA GLU A 55 -13.01 6.76 -1.47
C GLU A 55 -13.70 6.33 -2.78
N GLU A 56 -12.96 5.88 -3.79
CA GLU A 56 -13.52 5.33 -5.03
C GLU A 56 -14.35 4.07 -4.79
N LEU A 57 -13.84 3.11 -4.01
CA LEU A 57 -14.58 1.90 -3.63
C LEU A 57 -15.88 2.24 -2.90
N ARG A 58 -15.83 3.22 -1.98
CA ARG A 58 -17.01 3.73 -1.27
C ARG A 58 -18.02 4.38 -2.20
N HIS A 59 -17.56 5.27 -3.08
CA HIS A 59 -18.41 5.93 -4.06
C HIS A 59 -19.06 4.92 -5.03
N ALA A 60 -18.35 3.84 -5.35
CA ALA A 60 -18.87 2.74 -6.16
C ALA A 60 -19.79 1.77 -5.38
N GLY A 61 -19.99 1.96 -4.07
CA GLY A 61 -20.77 1.05 -3.23
C GLY A 61 -20.15 -0.35 -3.09
N LYS A 62 -18.84 -0.48 -3.37
CA LYS A 62 -18.10 -1.74 -3.25
C LYS A 62 -17.63 -1.95 -1.82
N GLU A 63 -17.53 -3.21 -1.43
CA GLU A 63 -16.91 -3.56 -0.15
C GLU A 63 -15.41 -3.28 -0.19
N LEU A 64 -14.89 -2.75 0.92
CA LEU A 64 -13.47 -2.56 1.11
C LEU A 64 -12.79 -3.91 1.36
N PRO A 65 -11.62 -4.18 0.75
CA PRO A 65 -10.91 -5.43 0.98
C PRO A 65 -10.50 -5.57 2.45
N ALA A 66 -10.54 -6.80 2.96
CA ALA A 66 -10.06 -7.10 4.30
C ALA A 66 -8.53 -7.01 4.34
N PRO A 67 -7.91 -6.35 5.34
CA PRO A 67 -6.47 -6.32 5.49
C PRO A 67 -5.92 -7.73 5.73
N GLY A 68 -5.14 -8.25 4.79
CA GLY A 68 -4.50 -9.57 4.88
C GLY A 68 -2.98 -9.50 4.92
N THR A 69 -2.41 -8.37 4.51
CA THR A 69 -0.95 -8.18 4.46
C THR A 69 -0.38 -8.05 5.87
N ARG A 70 0.51 -8.98 6.23
CA ARG A 70 1.10 -9.06 7.57
C ARG A 70 2.38 -8.23 7.65
N PRO A 71 2.51 -7.30 8.63
CA PRO A 71 3.71 -6.48 8.79
C PRO A 71 4.91 -7.27 9.34
N MET A 72 4.66 -8.40 10.01
CA MET A 72 5.69 -9.24 10.60
C MET A 72 5.39 -10.71 10.29
N ARG A 73 6.44 -11.54 10.27
CA ARG A 73 6.28 -12.99 10.25
C ARG A 73 5.62 -13.44 11.55
N GLU A 74 4.71 -14.40 11.48
CA GLU A 74 4.19 -15.05 12.69
C GLU A 74 5.35 -15.69 13.44
N ALA A 75 5.34 -15.56 14.77
CA ALA A 75 6.26 -16.32 15.61
C ALA A 75 5.97 -17.81 15.36
N VAL A 76 6.97 -18.52 14.84
CA VAL A 76 6.92 -19.98 14.79
C VAL A 76 7.09 -20.44 16.24
N LEU A 77 5.98 -20.72 16.91
CA LEU A 77 6.01 -21.40 18.21
C LEU A 77 6.41 -22.86 17.92
N VAL A 78 7.71 -23.14 18.04
CA VAL A 78 8.26 -24.51 18.04
C VAL A 78 8.18 -25.05 19.46
#